data_AF-A0A921JZA8-F1
#
_entry.id   AF-A0A921JZA8-F1
#
_cell.length_a   1.000
_cell.length_b   1.000
_cell.length_c   1.000
_cell.angle_alpha   90.00
_cell.angle_beta   90.00
_cell.angle_gamma   90.00
#
_symmetry.space_group_name_H-M   'P 1'
#
loop_
_entity.id
_entity.type
_entity.pdbx_description
1 polymer ?
#
loop_
_entity_poly.entity_id
_entity_poly.type
_entity_poly.pdbx_seq_one_letter_code
_entity_poly.pdbx_strand_id
1 'polypeptide(L)'
;DADSLDVPMPVGEHAIEVDPATEGLPDSWTVMDTALASAGLGENLVLVIGRIGGPDFRPAELARFGYFAGIVSSVLPASARSVAK
;
A
#
# COMPACT_ATOMS: atom_id res chain seq x y z
N ASP A 1 -15.49 -8.04 -6.44
CA ASP A 1 -14.68 -7.43 -7.51
C ASP A 1 -13.53 -6.66 -6.87
N ALA A 2 -12.29 -6.98 -7.22
CA ALA A 2 -11.09 -6.39 -6.59
C ALA A 2 -10.76 -4.95 -7.09
N ASP A 3 -11.64 -4.39 -7.93
CA ASP A 3 -11.44 -3.14 -8.68
C ASP A 3 -11.96 -1.90 -7.92
N SER A 4 -12.51 -2.06 -6.72
CA SER A 4 -13.10 -0.96 -5.94
C SER A 4 -12.64 -0.97 -4.48
N LEU A 5 -11.32 -1.06 -4.27
CA LEU A 5 -10.75 -0.84 -2.95
C LEU A 5 -10.87 0.66 -2.63
N ASP A 6 -11.91 1.03 -1.88
CA ASP A 6 -12.12 2.39 -1.34
C ASP A 6 -11.20 2.62 -0.12
N VAL A 7 -9.93 2.24 -0.26
CA VAL A 7 -8.87 2.44 0.72
C VAL A 7 -8.44 3.89 0.57
N PRO A 8 -8.51 4.73 1.62
CA PRO A 8 -7.98 6.08 1.55
C PRO A 8 -6.48 6.01 1.28
N MET A 9 -6.12 6.34 0.04
CA MET A 9 -4.77 6.29 -0.50
C MET A 9 -3.84 7.23 0.28
N PRO A 10 -2.86 6.73 1.06
CA PRO A 10 -1.84 7.59 1.64
C PRO A 10 -0.89 8.03 0.51
N VAL A 11 -0.99 9.30 0.11
CA VAL A 11 -0.15 9.89 -0.93
C VAL A 11 1.26 10.16 -0.37
N GLY A 12 2.23 9.32 -0.75
CA GLY A 12 3.68 9.61 -0.65
C GLY A 12 4.31 9.72 0.74
N GLU A 13 5.56 9.26 0.84
CA GLU A 13 6.49 9.27 2.00
C GLU A 13 6.12 8.44 3.25
N HIS A 14 4.83 8.26 3.56
CA HIS A 14 4.40 7.55 4.77
C HIS A 14 3.73 6.23 4.43
N ALA A 15 4.50 5.16 4.33
CA ALA A 15 3.91 3.83 4.31
C ALA A 15 3.21 3.56 5.64
N ILE A 16 2.03 2.96 5.57
CA ILE A 16 1.21 2.64 6.73
C ILE A 16 0.94 1.14 6.77
N GLU A 17 0.72 0.63 7.98
CA GLU A 17 0.08 -0.66 8.17
C GLU A 17 -1.40 -0.52 7.80
N VAL A 18 -1.93 -1.54 7.13
CA VAL A 18 -3.31 -1.58 6.67
C VAL A 18 -4.09 -2.45 7.64
N ASP A 19 -5.12 -1.89 8.26
CA ASP A 19 -6.04 -2.66 9.09
C ASP A 19 -7.07 -3.37 8.20
N PRO A 20 -7.01 -4.71 8.08
CA PRO A 20 -7.94 -5.45 7.23
C PRO A 20 -9.40 -5.35 7.70
N ALA A 21 -9.66 -5.00 8.97
CA ALA A 21 -11.01 -4.87 9.49
C ALA A 21 -11.72 -3.59 9.04
N THR A 22 -10.98 -2.56 8.63
CA THR A 22 -11.54 -1.24 8.30
C THR A 22 -11.43 -0.88 6.82
N GLU A 23 -10.58 -1.57 6.05
CA GLU A 23 -10.11 -1.12 4.73
C GLU A 23 -10.75 -1.82 3.52
N GLY A 24 -11.85 -2.57 3.70
CA GLY A 24 -12.61 -3.14 2.57
C GLY A 24 -11.78 -4.05 1.63
N LEU A 25 -10.77 -4.73 2.17
CA LEU A 25 -9.83 -5.54 1.40
C LEU A 25 -10.44 -6.87 0.95
N PRO A 26 -9.91 -7.51 -0.11
CA PRO A 26 -10.36 -8.83 -0.51
C PRO A 26 -10.02 -9.87 0.58
N ASP A 27 -10.97 -10.71 0.97
CA ASP A 27 -10.78 -11.74 2.01
C ASP A 27 -9.54 -12.63 1.77
N SER A 28 -9.20 -12.87 0.50
CA SER A 28 -8.02 -13.65 0.12
C SER A 28 -6.68 -13.03 0.55
N TRP A 29 -6.64 -11.73 0.86
CA TRP A 29 -5.41 -11.01 1.25
C TRP A 29 -5.11 -11.10 2.75
N THR A 30 -6.09 -11.50 3.55
CA THR A 30 -6.01 -11.52 5.03
C THR A 30 -5.90 -12.93 5.59
N VAL A 31 -5.90 -13.94 4.71
CA VAL A 31 -5.75 -15.36 5.08
C VAL A 31 -4.43 -15.58 5.82
N MET A 32 -4.42 -16.54 6.75
CA MET A 32 -3.23 -16.90 7.54
C MET A 32 -2.65 -15.75 8.39
N ASP A 33 -3.51 -14.83 8.85
CA ASP A 33 -3.11 -13.70 9.69
C ASP A 33 -2.04 -12.85 8.98
N THR A 34 -2.32 -12.53 7.70
CA THR A 34 -1.38 -11.77 6.87
C THR A 34 -1.42 -10.30 7.27
N ALA A 35 -0.31 -9.80 7.81
CA ALA A 35 -0.10 -8.37 8.02
C ALA A 35 0.10 -7.67 6.67
N LEU A 36 -0.54 -6.51 6.49
CA LEU A 36 -0.51 -5.74 5.25
C LEU A 36 0.04 -4.34 5.48
N ALA A 37 0.80 -3.81 4.52
CA ALA A 37 1.23 -2.43 4.52
C ALA A 37 1.06 -1.82 3.12
N SER A 38 0.77 -0.52 3.07
CA SER A 38 0.55 0.21 1.83
C SER A 38 1.39 1.48 1.73
N ALA A 39 1.73 1.87 0.50
CA ALA A 39 2.39 3.13 0.20
C ALA A 39 1.93 3.66 -1.17
N GLY A 40 1.62 4.95 -1.27
CA GLY A 40 1.23 5.57 -2.54
C GLY A 40 2.38 5.67 -3.55
N LEU A 41 2.07 5.44 -4.82
CA LEU A 41 2.94 5.60 -5.98
C LEU A 41 2.44 6.74 -6.90
N GLY A 42 1.94 7.83 -6.31
CA GLY A 42 1.25 8.92 -7.01
C GLY A 42 -0.20 9.03 -6.56
N GLU A 43 -1.06 9.57 -7.41
CA GLU A 43 -2.48 9.78 -7.12
C GLU A 43 -3.35 8.56 -7.44
N ASN A 44 -2.90 7.67 -8.35
CA ASN A 44 -3.71 6.57 -8.88
C ASN A 44 -3.29 5.17 -8.42
N LEU A 45 -2.10 5.04 -7.85
CA LEU A 45 -1.48 3.75 -7.63
C LEU A 45 -1.06 3.60 -6.18
N VAL A 46 -1.36 2.42 -5.64
CA VAL A 46 -0.88 1.95 -4.35
C VAL A 46 0.06 0.78 -4.54
N LEU A 47 1.12 0.72 -3.75
CA LEU A 47 1.91 -0.48 -3.55
C LEU A 47 1.45 -1.12 -2.25
N VAL A 48 1.10 -2.40 -2.30
CA VAL A 48 0.72 -3.19 -1.11
C VAL A 48 1.69 -4.35 -0.95
N ILE A 49 2.15 -4.58 0.27
CA ILE A 49 2.96 -5.75 0.65
C ILE A 49 2.24 -6.55 1.73
N GLY A 50 2.42 -7.87 1.70
CA GLY A 50 1.87 -8.78 2.70
C GLY A 50 2.94 -9.67 3.32
N ARG A 51 2.80 -9.92 4.62
CA ARG A 51 3.64 -10.88 5.37
C ARG A 51 2.74 -11.90 6.06
N ILE A 52 2.83 -13.15 5.62
CA ILE A 52 2.13 -14.28 6.22
C ILE A 52 2.75 -14.62 7.59
N GLY A 53 1.93 -14.76 8.63
CA GLY A 53 2.31 -15.41 9.90
C GLY A 53 3.45 -14.76 10.68
N GLY A 54 3.52 -13.42 10.69
CA GLY A 54 4.52 -12.65 11.42
C GLY A 54 3.92 -11.63 12.38
N PRO A 55 4.73 -11.00 13.25
CA PRO A 55 4.25 -9.85 14.05
C PRO A 55 3.83 -8.69 13.14
N ASP A 56 3.36 -7.58 13.70
CA ASP A 56 3.07 -6.34 12.96
C ASP A 56 4.33 -5.72 12.33
N PHE A 57 4.16 -4.86 11.34
CA PHE A 57 5.30 -4.18 10.71
C PHE A 57 5.99 -3.25 11.72
N ARG A 58 7.32 -3.31 11.80
CA ARG A 58 8.07 -2.38 12.64
C ARG A 58 8.03 -0.98 12.02
N PRO A 59 8.07 0.10 12.82
CA PRO A 59 8.15 1.46 12.29
C PRO A 59 9.30 1.69 11.30
N ALA A 60 10.46 1.06 11.54
CA ALA A 60 11.60 1.14 10.63
C ALA A 60 11.41 0.34 9.32
N GLU A 61 10.55 -0.68 9.31
CA GLU A 61 10.20 -1.41 8.07
C GLU A 61 9.27 -0.54 7.22
N LEU A 62 8.25 0.08 7.84
CA LEU A 62 7.36 1.03 7.16
C LEU A 62 8.13 2.23 6.60
N ALA A 63 9.06 2.83 7.36
CA ALA A 63 9.88 3.93 6.88
C ALA A 63 10.71 3.56 5.63
N ARG A 64 11.31 2.36 5.62
CA ARG A 64 12.07 1.87 4.46
C ARG A 64 11.17 1.55 3.27
N PHE A 65 9.99 1.02 3.53
CA PHE A 65 8.99 0.75 2.50
C PHE A 65 8.48 2.04 1.85
N GLY A 66 8.23 3.09 2.63
CA GLY A 66 7.86 4.41 2.12
C GLY A 66 8.97 5.02 1.25
N TYR A 67 10.24 4.95 1.69
CA TYR A 67 11.38 5.39 0.89
C TYR A 67 11.50 4.61 -0.43
N PHE A 68 11.32 3.29 -0.38
CA PHE A 68 11.30 2.43 -1.56
C PHE A 68 10.18 2.82 -2.53
N ALA A 69 8.97 3.04 -2.03
CA ALA A 69 7.84 3.50 -2.84
C ALA A 69 8.14 4.86 -3.50
N GLY A 70 8.81 5.77 -2.81
CA GLY A 70 9.30 7.04 -3.37
C GLY A 70 10.25 6.83 -4.56
N ILE A 71 11.19 5.89 -4.46
CA ILE A 71 12.09 5.52 -5.58
C ILE A 71 11.28 4.95 -6.74
N VAL A 72 10.37 4.01 -6.48
CA VAL A 72 9.52 3.41 -7.52
C VAL A 72 8.69 4.48 -8.24
N SER A 73 8.09 5.40 -7.49
CA SER A 73 7.32 6.53 -8.06
C SER A 73 8.18 7.41 -8.98
N SER A 74 9.47 7.61 -8.67
CA SER A 74 10.37 8.42 -9.50
C SER A 74 10.62 7.83 -10.89
N VAL A 75 10.52 6.51 -11.05
CA VAL A 75 10.78 5.80 -12.32
C VAL A 75 9.51 5.46 -13.10
N LEU A 76 8.33 5.60 -12.49
CA LEU A 76 7.06 5.38 -13.18
C LEU A 76 6.77 6.47 -14.22
N PRO A 77 6.12 6.13 -15.35
CA PRO A 77 5.70 7.15 -16.32
C PRO A 77 4.72 8.13 -15.67
N ALA A 78 4.73 9.39 -16.12
CA ALA A 78 3.85 10.43 -15.55
C ALA A 78 2.36 10.06 -15.64
N SER A 79 1.96 9.38 -16.71
CA SER A 79 0.59 8.89 -16.91
C SER A 79 0.12 7.88 -15.87
N ALA A 80 1.04 7.13 -15.25
CA ALA A 80 0.70 6.18 -14.20
C ALA A 80 0.48 6.87 -12.84
N ARG A 81 0.94 8.11 -12.69
CA ARG A 81 0.97 8.82 -11.41
C ARG A 81 -0.15 9.84 -11.20
N SER A 82 -0.85 10.29 -12.27
CA SER A 82 -1.90 11.31 -12.16
C SER A 82 -3.27 10.77 -12.52
N VAL A 83 -4.32 11.22 -11.83
CA VAL A 83 -5.69 11.01 -12.29
C VAL A 83 -5.84 11.71 -13.64
N ALA A 84 -6.33 11.01 -14.67
CA ALA A 84 -6.63 11.66 -15.94
C ALA A 84 -7.72 12.72 -15.71
N LYS A 85 -7.49 13.95 -16.14
CA LYS A 85 -8.39 15.09 -15.93
C LYS A 85 -9.68 14.98 -16.73
#